data_AF-A0A2A2K9F3-F1
#
_entry.id   AF-A0A2A2K9F3-F1
#
_cell.length_a   1.000
_cell.length_b   1.000
_cell.length_c   1.000
_cell.angle_alpha   90.00
_cell.angle_beta   90.00
_cell.angle_gamma   90.00
#
_symmetry.space_group_name_H-M   'P 1'
#
loop_
_entity.id
_entity.type
_entity.pdbx_description
1 polymer ?
#
loop_
_entity_poly.entity_id
_entity_poly.type
_entity_poly.pdbx_seq_one_letter_code
_entity_poly.pdbx_strand_id
1 'polypeptide(L)'
;MQKWKTHPEIAAILKGAKRVSYGARAISDGGLQSIPKLVFPGGALIGDSAGFLNVPRIKGTHTAMKSGMMAAEAAADAILSQRQHDELAAYPEAFEHSWVKKELSIVRNVVPLVKKFGDFLGITRITRRCGARIW
;
A
#
# COMPACT_ATOMS: atom_id res chain seq x y z
N MET A 1 2.96 14.75 -16.42
CA MET A 1 2.85 13.61 -17.36
C MET A 1 2.93 13.99 -18.84
N GLN A 2 2.37 15.12 -19.30
CA GLN A 2 2.46 15.53 -20.72
C GLN A 2 3.90 15.71 -21.22
N LYS A 3 4.75 16.41 -20.44
CA LYS A 3 6.18 16.57 -20.73
C LYS A 3 6.96 15.26 -20.76
N TRP A 4 6.57 14.26 -19.97
CA TRP A 4 7.25 12.96 -19.99
C TRP A 4 7.01 12.22 -21.32
N LYS A 5 5.82 12.35 -21.91
CA LYS A 5 5.49 11.75 -23.21
C LYS A 5 6.29 12.33 -24.38
N THR A 6 6.90 13.50 -24.22
CA THR A 6 7.75 14.11 -25.26
C THR A 6 9.19 13.60 -25.20
N HIS A 7 9.54 12.72 -24.25
CA HIS A 7 10.83 12.05 -24.24
C HIS A 7 10.98 11.21 -25.52
N PRO A 8 12.11 11.26 -26.25
CA PRO A 8 12.26 10.63 -27.57
C PRO A 8 11.82 9.16 -27.62
N GLU A 9 12.26 8.36 -26.65
CA GLU A 9 11.90 6.93 -26.53
C GLU A 9 10.40 6.68 -26.36
N ILE A 10 9.70 7.56 -25.62
CA ILE A 10 8.25 7.42 -25.39
C ILE A 10 7.46 7.98 -26.57
N ALA A 11 7.90 9.11 -27.14
CA ALA A 11 7.26 9.76 -28.27
C ALA A 11 7.26 8.85 -29.51
N ALA A 12 8.33 8.09 -29.74
CA ALA A 12 8.42 7.11 -30.82
C ALA A 12 7.32 6.04 -30.71
N ILE A 13 7.08 5.51 -29.51
CA ILE A 13 6.06 4.48 -29.24
C ILE A 13 4.63 5.03 -29.46
N LEU A 14 4.42 6.32 -29.19
CA LEU A 14 3.09 6.95 -29.25
C LEU A 14 2.77 7.59 -30.62
N LYS A 15 3.68 7.54 -31.59
CA LYS A 15 3.51 8.19 -32.90
C LYS A 15 2.29 7.60 -33.63
N GLY A 16 1.34 8.46 -34.01
CA GLY A 16 0.10 8.05 -34.68
C GLY A 16 -0.95 7.40 -33.77
N ALA A 17 -0.65 7.22 -32.47
CA ALA A 17 -1.60 6.66 -31.52
C ALA A 17 -2.66 7.69 -31.12
N LYS A 18 -3.89 7.21 -30.85
CA LYS A 18 -5.00 8.01 -30.35
C LYS A 18 -5.22 7.74 -28.86
N ARG A 19 -5.20 8.80 -28.03
CA ARG A 19 -5.56 8.69 -26.61
C ARG A 19 -7.07 8.44 -26.47
N VAL A 20 -7.43 7.32 -25.82
CA VAL A 20 -8.83 6.90 -25.64
C VAL A 20 -9.44 7.41 -24.33
N SER A 21 -8.63 7.51 -23.27
CA SER A 21 -9.10 7.95 -21.94
C SER A 21 -8.01 8.70 -21.17
N TYR A 22 -8.39 9.29 -20.04
CA TYR A 22 -7.49 9.89 -19.06
C TYR A 22 -8.13 9.80 -17.67
N GLY A 23 -7.31 9.52 -16.65
CA GLY A 23 -7.74 9.49 -15.26
C GLY A 23 -6.56 9.78 -14.34
N ALA A 24 -6.89 10.21 -13.12
CA ALA A 24 -5.93 10.44 -12.05
C ALA A 24 -6.55 10.02 -10.72
N ARG A 25 -5.73 9.48 -9.82
CA ARG A 25 -6.13 9.10 -8.47
C ARG A 25 -4.94 9.25 -7.53
N ALA A 26 -5.20 9.68 -6.30
CA ALA A 26 -4.20 9.68 -5.25
C ALA A 26 -3.96 8.26 -4.72
N ILE A 27 -2.72 7.97 -4.37
CA ILE A 27 -2.29 6.70 -3.76
C ILE A 27 -1.66 6.98 -2.39
N SER A 28 -1.74 6.00 -1.50
CA SER A 28 -1.18 6.09 -0.15
C SER A 28 0.34 5.94 -0.19
N ASP A 29 1.10 6.95 0.27
CA ASP A 29 2.57 6.95 0.20
C ASP A 29 3.24 7.04 1.60
N GLY A 30 2.51 6.66 2.65
CA GLY A 30 2.98 6.69 4.03
C GLY A 30 3.72 5.42 4.46
N GLY A 31 3.38 4.27 3.86
CA GLY A 31 3.93 2.97 4.25
C GLY A 31 3.49 2.52 5.64
N LEU A 32 4.21 1.53 6.20
CA LEU A 32 3.85 0.89 7.47
C LEU A 32 3.70 1.90 8.63
N GLN A 33 4.50 2.96 8.64
CA GLN A 33 4.55 3.95 9.72
C GLN A 33 3.32 4.86 9.78
N SER A 34 2.51 4.88 8.72
CA SER A 34 1.32 5.73 8.63
C SER A 34 0.02 4.95 8.77
N ILE A 35 0.07 3.66 9.11
CA ILE A 35 -1.12 2.85 9.32
C ILE A 35 -1.81 3.30 10.63
N PRO A 36 -3.09 3.72 10.57
CA PRO A 36 -3.83 4.16 11.75
C PRO A 36 -4.34 2.98 12.59
N LYS A 37 -5.07 3.27 13.68
CA LYS A 37 -5.90 2.25 14.33
C LYS A 37 -6.90 1.70 13.30
N LEU A 38 -6.93 0.38 13.16
CA LEU A 38 -7.68 -0.29 12.08
C LEU A 38 -9.16 -0.50 12.38
N VAL A 39 -9.57 -0.41 13.65
CA VAL A 39 -10.94 -0.72 14.08
C VAL A 39 -11.46 0.35 15.03
N PHE A 40 -12.78 0.50 15.02
CA PHE A 40 -13.56 1.34 15.92
C PHE A 40 -14.93 0.68 16.14
N PRO A 41 -15.72 1.09 17.16
CA PRO A 41 -16.98 0.42 17.44
C PRO A 41 -17.90 0.46 16.21
N GLY A 42 -18.27 -0.72 15.70
CA GLY A 42 -19.10 -0.86 14.52
C GLY A 42 -18.41 -0.69 13.16
N GLY A 43 -17.07 -0.60 13.09
CA GLY A 43 -16.39 -0.50 11.79
C GLY A 43 -14.89 -0.82 11.77
N ALA A 44 -14.36 -0.94 10.55
CA ALA A 44 -12.96 -1.26 10.29
C ALA A 44 -12.45 -0.54 9.03
N LEU A 45 -11.16 -0.20 9.04
CA LEU A 45 -10.43 0.36 7.90
C LEU A 45 -9.68 -0.75 7.16
N ILE A 46 -9.88 -0.83 5.84
CA ILE A 46 -9.24 -1.82 4.96
C ILE A 46 -8.60 -1.15 3.74
N GLY A 47 -7.71 -1.87 3.06
CA GLY A 47 -7.07 -1.44 1.82
C GLY A 47 -6.35 -0.09 1.89
N ASP A 48 -6.49 0.71 0.84
CA ASP A 48 -5.81 2.00 0.74
C ASP A 48 -6.31 3.03 1.75
N SER A 49 -7.54 2.86 2.27
CA SER A 49 -8.07 3.69 3.37
C SER A 49 -7.28 3.47 4.68
N ALA A 50 -6.74 2.26 4.88
CA ALA A 50 -5.83 1.94 5.98
C ALA A 50 -4.34 2.18 5.62
N GLY A 51 -4.05 2.45 4.35
CA GLY A 51 -2.69 2.75 3.88
C GLY A 51 -1.82 1.53 3.55
N PHE A 52 -2.41 0.38 3.18
CA PHE A 52 -1.65 -0.85 2.92
C PHE A 52 -0.92 -0.92 1.56
N LEU A 53 -0.51 0.21 0.99
CA LEU A 53 0.20 0.22 -0.30
C LEU A 53 1.68 -0.16 -0.12
N ASN A 54 2.14 -1.14 -0.91
CA ASN A 54 3.58 -1.34 -1.13
C ASN A 54 4.09 -0.34 -2.16
N VAL A 55 4.52 0.83 -1.68
CA VAL A 55 4.95 1.96 -2.52
C VAL A 55 6.06 1.59 -3.51
N PRO A 56 7.22 1.02 -3.11
CA PRO A 56 8.31 0.81 -4.06
C PRO A 56 7.96 -0.17 -5.18
N ARG A 57 7.00 -1.07 -4.93
CA ARG A 57 6.50 -1.98 -5.97
C ARG A 57 5.31 -1.41 -6.74
N ILE A 58 4.71 -0.31 -6.28
CA ILE A 58 3.45 0.26 -6.77
C ILE A 58 2.34 -0.81 -6.79
N LYS A 59 2.22 -1.57 -5.69
CA LYS A 59 1.24 -2.66 -5.54
C LYS A 59 0.46 -2.53 -4.24
N GLY A 60 -0.86 -2.38 -4.35
CA GLY A 60 -1.78 -2.32 -3.20
C GLY A 60 -3.00 -3.20 -3.33
N THR A 61 -3.26 -3.77 -4.51
CA THR A 61 -4.48 -4.55 -4.73
C THR A 61 -4.49 -5.84 -3.92
N HIS A 62 -3.35 -6.56 -3.84
CA HIS A 62 -3.25 -7.82 -3.11
C HIS A 62 -3.32 -7.60 -1.59
N THR A 63 -2.70 -6.55 -1.07
CA THR A 63 -2.81 -6.17 0.35
C THR A 63 -4.21 -5.66 0.70
N ALA A 64 -4.85 -4.91 -0.20
CA ALA A 64 -6.25 -4.50 -0.05
C ALA A 64 -7.20 -5.70 0.01
N MET A 65 -7.05 -6.66 -0.90
CA MET A 65 -7.84 -7.90 -0.85
C MET A 65 -7.62 -8.66 0.46
N LYS A 66 -6.36 -8.86 0.88
CA LYS A 66 -6.09 -9.61 2.11
C LYS A 66 -6.60 -8.91 3.37
N SER A 67 -6.48 -7.59 3.45
CA SER A 67 -7.08 -6.83 4.56
C SER A 67 -8.61 -6.93 4.59
N GLY A 68 -9.26 -6.91 3.43
CA GLY A 68 -10.70 -7.18 3.33
C GLY A 68 -11.07 -8.58 3.82
N MET A 69 -10.29 -9.61 3.46
CA MET A 69 -10.51 -10.98 3.95
C MET A 69 -10.37 -11.08 5.47
N MET A 70 -9.30 -10.54 6.05
CA MET A 70 -9.08 -10.59 7.51
C MET A 70 -10.16 -9.83 8.29
N ALA A 71 -10.59 -8.67 7.76
CA ALA A 71 -11.69 -7.92 8.36
C ALA A 71 -13.03 -8.66 8.25
N ALA A 72 -13.29 -9.33 7.12
CA ALA A 72 -14.49 -10.12 6.91
C ALA A 72 -14.54 -11.36 7.82
N GLU A 73 -13.42 -12.07 7.99
CA GLU A 73 -13.28 -13.18 8.95
C GLU A 73 -13.65 -12.71 10.37
N ALA A 74 -13.03 -11.61 10.84
CA ALA A 74 -13.32 -11.04 12.16
C ALA A 74 -14.77 -10.57 12.32
N ALA A 75 -15.38 -10.01 11.26
CA ALA A 75 -16.77 -9.59 11.25
C ALA A 75 -17.73 -10.79 11.30
N ALA A 76 -17.46 -11.86 10.53
CA ALA A 76 -18.26 -13.07 10.53
C ALA A 76 -18.28 -13.72 11.92
N ASP A 77 -17.13 -13.86 12.57
CA ASP A 77 -17.03 -14.39 13.93
C ASP A 77 -17.82 -13.56 14.94
N ALA A 78 -17.80 -12.22 14.80
CA ALA A 78 -18.57 -11.31 15.63
C ALA A 78 -20.08 -11.52 15.49
N ILE A 79 -20.56 -11.64 14.25
CA ILE A 79 -21.97 -11.88 13.91
C ILE A 79 -22.42 -13.23 14.47
N LEU A 80 -21.63 -14.28 14.27
CA LEU A 80 -21.93 -15.63 14.76
C LEU A 80 -21.98 -15.70 16.29
N SER A 81 -21.12 -14.93 16.96
CA SER A 81 -21.11 -14.80 18.43
C SER A 81 -22.15 -13.80 18.96
N GLN A 82 -23.03 -13.27 18.10
CA GLN A 82 -24.04 -12.25 18.43
C GLN A 82 -23.48 -11.00 19.14
N ARG A 83 -22.22 -10.64 18.87
CA ARG A 83 -21.61 -9.41 19.40
C ARG A 83 -22.26 -8.18 18.79
N GLN A 84 -22.32 -7.09 19.56
CA GLN A 84 -22.93 -5.82 19.15
C GLN A 84 -22.15 -4.65 19.72
N HIS A 85 -22.11 -3.54 18.96
CA HIS A 85 -21.56 -2.25 19.39
C HIS A 85 -20.11 -2.28 19.89
N ASP A 86 -19.30 -3.23 19.43
CA ASP A 86 -17.90 -3.39 19.84
C ASP A 86 -16.92 -3.30 18.66
N GLU A 87 -15.64 -3.54 18.96
CA GLU A 87 -14.56 -3.51 17.97
C GLU A 87 -14.22 -4.92 17.48
N LEU A 88 -13.79 -5.01 16.22
CA LEU A 88 -13.29 -6.26 15.60
C LEU A 88 -11.82 -6.52 15.96
N ALA A 89 -11.52 -6.72 17.24
CA ALA A 89 -10.14 -6.85 17.74
C ALA A 89 -9.31 -7.97 17.06
N ALA A 90 -9.97 -9.02 16.57
CA ALA A 90 -9.32 -10.11 15.83
C ALA A 90 -8.69 -9.64 14.50
N TYR A 91 -9.20 -8.57 13.87
CA TYR A 91 -8.64 -8.07 12.61
C TYR A 91 -7.27 -7.39 12.77
N PRO A 92 -7.06 -6.44 13.70
CA PRO A 92 -5.74 -5.91 14.01
C PRO A 92 -4.73 -7.01 14.39
N GLU A 93 -5.15 -8.00 15.17
CA GLU A 93 -4.30 -9.13 15.54
C GLU A 93 -3.91 -9.96 14.30
N ALA A 94 -4.89 -10.34 13.47
CA ALA A 94 -4.63 -11.03 12.22
C ALA A 94 -3.68 -10.25 11.30
N PHE A 95 -3.82 -8.91 11.26
CA PHE A 95 -2.90 -8.05 10.52
C PHE A 95 -1.46 -8.16 11.04
N GLU A 96 -1.21 -8.10 12.35
CA GLU A 96 0.15 -8.19 12.91
C GLU A 96 0.83 -9.54 12.57
N HIS A 97 0.05 -10.62 12.48
CA HIS A 97 0.56 -11.94 12.08
C HIS A 97 0.55 -12.19 10.56
N SER A 98 0.01 -11.27 9.77
CA SER A 98 -0.15 -11.44 8.33
C SER A 98 1.15 -11.24 7.55
N TRP A 99 1.18 -11.83 6.35
CA TRP A 99 2.21 -11.51 5.37
C TRP A 99 2.15 -10.05 4.91
N VAL A 100 1.01 -9.36 5.04
CA VAL A 100 0.87 -7.94 4.69
C VAL A 100 1.76 -7.09 5.60
N LYS A 101 1.70 -7.31 6.92
CA LYS A 101 2.58 -6.63 7.88
C LYS A 101 4.05 -6.88 7.57
N LYS A 102 4.41 -8.14 7.31
CA LYS A 102 5.78 -8.53 6.95
C LYS A 102 6.24 -7.82 5.68
N GLU A 103 5.43 -7.82 4.63
CA GLU A 103 5.72 -7.16 3.35
C GLU A 103 5.97 -5.65 3.54
N LEU A 104 5.06 -4.96 4.23
CA LEU A 104 5.16 -3.52 4.47
C LEU A 104 6.34 -3.17 5.38
N SER A 105 6.67 -4.03 6.35
CA SER A 105 7.82 -3.86 7.24
C SER A 105 9.16 -3.91 6.50
N ILE A 106 9.31 -4.80 5.53
CA ILE A 106 10.53 -4.91 4.71
C ILE A 106 10.80 -3.60 3.97
N VAL A 107 9.75 -2.96 3.45
CA VAL A 107 9.88 -1.75 2.60
C VAL A 107 9.70 -0.43 3.35
N ARG A 108 9.48 -0.46 4.67
CA ARG A 108 9.09 0.73 5.46
C ARG A 108 10.04 1.92 5.30
N ASN A 109 11.33 1.67 5.13
CA ASN A 109 12.33 2.74 5.07
C ASN A 109 12.55 3.32 3.66
N VAL A 110 11.95 2.76 2.62
CA VAL A 110 12.24 3.17 1.23
C VAL A 110 11.82 4.62 0.99
N VAL A 111 10.54 4.92 1.20
CA VAL A 111 9.97 6.25 0.95
C VAL A 111 10.58 7.32 1.86
N PRO A 112 10.74 7.10 3.19
CA PRO A 112 11.39 8.09 4.04
C PRO A 112 12.82 8.42 3.61
N LEU A 113 13.60 7.43 3.17
CA LEU A 113 14.98 7.64 2.73
C LEU A 113 15.05 8.42 1.41
N VAL A 114 14.20 8.08 0.45
CA VAL A 114 14.11 8.81 -0.83
C VAL A 114 13.65 10.25 -0.61
N LYS A 115 12.61 10.49 0.19
CA LYS A 115 12.13 11.84 0.50
C LYS A 115 13.17 12.69 1.22
N LYS A 116 13.99 12.08 2.09
CA LYS A 116 15.00 12.81 2.88
C LYS A 116 16.30 13.10 2.11
N PHE A 117 16.75 12.17 1.27
CA PHE A 117 18.07 12.24 0.64
C PHE A 117 18.02 12.41 -0.90
N GLY A 118 16.82 12.45 -1.48
CA GLY A 118 16.61 12.44 -2.93
C GLY A 118 16.72 11.04 -3.53
N ASP A 119 16.27 10.90 -4.78
CA ASP A 119 16.16 9.60 -5.46
C ASP A 119 17.50 8.85 -5.51
N PHE A 120 18.59 9.54 -5.89
CA PHE A 120 19.89 8.91 -6.09
C PHE A 120 20.52 8.39 -4.78
N LEU A 121 20.64 9.25 -3.77
CA LEU A 121 21.24 8.90 -2.48
C LEU A 121 20.32 8.01 -1.62
N GLY A 122 19.00 8.22 -1.73
CA GLY A 122 17.98 7.43 -1.06
C GLY A 122 18.01 5.97 -1.51
N ILE A 123 17.98 5.72 -2.82
CA ILE A 123 18.03 4.37 -3.40
C ILE A 123 19.33 3.66 -3.04
N THR A 124 20.48 4.34 -3.13
CA THR A 124 21.79 3.77 -2.81
C THR A 124 21.92 3.33 -1.35
N ARG A 125 21.25 4.03 -0.43
CA ARG A 125 21.25 3.66 1.00
C ARG A 125 20.31 2.50 1.33
N ILE A 126 19.27 2.29 0.53
CA ILE A 126 18.33 1.17 0.71
C ILE A 126 18.99 -0.15 0.36
N THR A 127 19.72 -0.21 -0.77
CA THR A 127 20.37 -1.43 -1.25
C THR A 127 21.46 -1.94 -0.31
N ARG A 128 22.16 -1.04 0.39
CA ARG A 128 23.22 -1.39 1.36
C ARG A 128 22.70 -1.86 2.71
N ARG A 129 21.46 -1.53 3.10
CA ARG A 129 20.97 -1.74 4.47
C ARG A 129 19.84 -2.76 4.61
N CYS A 130 19.07 -3.01 3.55
CA CYS A 130 17.87 -3.85 3.63
C CYS A 130 18.00 -5.22 2.98
N GLY A 131 19.09 -5.55 2.26
CA GLY A 131 19.18 -6.81 1.50
C GLY A 131 18.01 -7.03 0.52
N ALA A 132 17.18 -6.01 0.32
CA ALA A 132 15.98 -6.06 -0.48
C ALA A 132 16.43 -5.97 -1.93
N ARG A 133 16.27 -7.06 -2.68
CA ARG A 133 16.13 -6.96 -4.13
C ARG A 133 14.88 -6.12 -4.38
N ILE A 134 15.09 -4.87 -4.77
CA ILE A 134 14.02 -3.92 -5.14
C ILE A 134 13.48 -4.26 -6.55
N TRP A 135 14.03 -5.28 -7.21
CA TRP A 135 13.61 -5.82 -8.50
C TRP A 135 13.64 -7.34 -8.47
#